data_AF-A0A7Y6UBC5-F1
#
_entry.id   AF-A0A7Y6UBC5-F1
#
_cell.length_a   1.000
_cell.length_b   1.000
_cell.length_c   1.000
_cell.angle_alpha   90.00
_cell.angle_beta   90.00
_cell.angle_gamma   90.00
#
_symmetry.space_group_name_H-M   'P 1'
#
loop_
_entity.id
_entity.type
_entity.pdbx_description
1 polymer ?
#
loop_
_entity_poly.entity_id
_entity_poly.type
_entity_poly.pdbx_seq_one_letter_code
_entity_poly.pdbx_strand_id
1 'polypeptide(L)'
;WQLNGTLYILFFLLFSGIISAFYWNVSNGTIRNYSNLTLIPFFYLIIGYLITLMPIVKYDITPRKELSITNKQGVFLHYFTLFLIIISFEPFGENLLHLPSVIANSDYAAKMYDSRVEYLSFIGRKLNRISTSFELIYPPLLFYFLQKKIISKKIVYGLIMVILSFWIHELGLGGRSKLVQNILYLVVCFFLMRPYINACITKKIILYGSVVIGLGICMVLLISISRFTSIEAEGSNIENIWIWLGLYAGEGVLNFNSLMWYVEKSTGGDSTFIFLKDLLGLTKGSGVEDNWATVSKLGIPGNIFYTYIGSIFEDFNKIGTLIFLLVFSTITIKLTKIKNGLITFPQIIILCLCARVLVIPTFYTYTSLMAQTNLLCVLCFSMVIYLKK
;
A
#
# COMPACT_ATOMS: atom_id res chain seq x y z
N TRP A 1 -8.12 -21.26 16.73
CA TRP A 1 -7.55 -19.93 16.48
C TRP A 1 -7.88 -19.49 15.06
N GLN A 2 -8.63 -18.40 14.90
CA GLN A 2 -8.87 -17.82 13.58
C GLN A 2 -8.01 -16.56 13.44
N LEU A 3 -7.07 -16.56 12.48
CA LEU A 3 -6.24 -15.40 12.16
C LEU A 3 -7.15 -14.23 11.72
N ASN A 4 -7.11 -13.11 12.45
CA ASN A 4 -7.85 -11.87 12.17
C ASN A 4 -6.90 -10.76 11.67
N GLY A 5 -7.44 -9.58 11.36
CA GLY A 5 -6.64 -8.47 10.81
C GLY A 5 -5.52 -8.03 11.73
N THR A 6 -5.78 -7.92 13.03
CA THR A 6 -4.82 -7.55 14.07
C THR A 6 -3.67 -8.54 14.14
N LEU A 7 -3.97 -9.84 14.24
CA LEU A 7 -2.94 -10.88 14.30
C LEU A 7 -2.12 -10.94 13.01
N TYR A 8 -2.75 -10.75 11.85
CA TYR A 8 -2.03 -10.67 10.57
C TYR A 8 -1.06 -9.48 10.55
N ILE A 9 -1.50 -8.29 10.97
CA ILE A 9 -0.63 -7.10 11.03
C ILE A 9 0.52 -7.30 12.02
N LEU A 10 0.25 -7.82 13.22
CA LEU A 10 1.28 -8.10 14.21
C LEU A 10 2.30 -9.12 13.72
N PHE A 11 1.83 -10.20 13.07
CA PHE A 11 2.70 -11.18 12.44
C PHE A 11 3.58 -10.54 11.34
N PHE A 12 2.99 -9.66 10.53
CA PHE A 12 3.73 -8.96 9.49
C PHE A 12 4.78 -7.99 10.05
N LEU A 13 4.47 -7.24 11.11
CA LEU A 13 5.43 -6.38 11.81
C LEU A 13 6.55 -7.19 12.46
N LEU A 14 6.23 -8.34 13.06
CA LEU A 14 7.23 -9.27 13.58
C LEU A 14 8.16 -9.78 12.47
N PHE A 15 7.58 -10.22 11.34
CA PHE A 15 8.33 -10.67 10.18
C PHE A 15 9.24 -9.56 9.65
N SER A 16 8.74 -8.33 9.54
CA SER A 16 9.52 -7.13 9.19
C SER A 16 10.70 -6.90 10.13
N GLY A 17 10.51 -7.04 11.45
CA GLY A 17 11.58 -6.96 12.44
C GLY A 17 12.65 -8.05 12.27
N ILE A 18 12.24 -9.29 12.00
CA ILE A 18 13.17 -10.39 11.71
C ILE A 18 13.98 -10.10 10.44
N ILE A 19 13.33 -9.66 9.36
CA ILE A 19 14.01 -9.29 8.11
C ILE A 19 14.94 -8.09 8.32
N SER A 20 14.59 -7.14 9.20
CA SER A 20 15.48 -6.04 9.58
C SER A 20 16.78 -6.56 10.20
N ALA A 21 16.72 -7.55 11.09
CA ALA A 21 17.92 -8.15 11.69
C ALA A 21 18.81 -8.84 10.66
N PHE A 22 18.21 -9.60 9.71
CA PHE A 22 18.96 -10.19 8.61
C PHE A 22 19.59 -9.14 7.69
N TYR A 23 18.83 -8.10 7.34
CA TYR A 23 19.32 -7.01 6.49
C TYR A 23 20.48 -6.26 7.15
N TRP A 24 20.42 -6.01 8.46
CA TRP A 24 21.53 -5.41 9.21
C TRP A 24 22.82 -6.23 9.04
N ASN A 25 22.77 -7.56 9.22
CA ASN A 25 23.94 -8.42 9.08
C ASN A 25 24.61 -8.35 7.69
N VAL A 26 23.81 -8.20 6.62
CA VAL A 26 24.32 -8.22 5.24
C VAL A 26 24.71 -6.83 4.73
N SER A 27 24.08 -5.77 5.26
CA SER A 27 24.24 -4.40 4.76
C SER A 27 25.14 -3.49 5.61
N ASN A 28 25.32 -3.80 6.90
CA ASN A 28 26.09 -2.94 7.79
C ASN A 28 27.58 -2.98 7.46
N GLY A 29 28.19 -1.82 7.25
CA GLY A 29 29.60 -1.68 6.88
C GLY A 29 29.91 -1.95 5.41
N THR A 30 28.92 -2.39 4.62
CA THR A 30 29.06 -2.68 3.18
C THR A 30 28.23 -1.70 2.34
N ILE A 31 26.92 -1.66 2.57
CA ILE A 31 25.95 -0.86 1.81
C ILE A 31 25.51 0.36 2.62
N ARG A 32 25.35 0.19 3.94
CA ARG A 32 24.86 1.19 4.88
C ARG A 32 25.70 1.16 6.15
N ASN A 33 25.73 2.28 6.86
CA ASN A 33 26.34 2.34 8.18
C ASN A 33 25.24 2.34 9.26
N TYR A 34 25.15 1.24 9.98
CA TYR A 34 24.24 1.03 11.12
C TYR A 34 25.00 0.85 12.44
N SER A 35 26.18 1.48 12.59
CA SER A 35 26.98 1.40 13.82
C SER A 35 26.32 2.05 15.04
N ASN A 36 25.41 3.02 14.83
CA ASN A 36 24.85 3.88 15.88
C ASN A 36 23.40 3.53 16.27
N LEU A 37 23.01 2.26 16.14
CA LEU A 37 21.66 1.83 16.53
C LEU A 37 21.49 1.86 18.04
N THR A 38 20.40 2.47 18.51
CA THR A 38 20.04 2.51 19.93
C THR A 38 18.64 1.93 20.18
N LEU A 39 18.30 1.64 21.43
CA LEU A 39 16.99 1.04 21.76
C LEU A 39 15.83 2.04 21.69
N ILE A 40 16.09 3.33 22.00
CA ILE A 40 15.04 4.36 22.12
C ILE A 40 14.24 4.54 20.81
N PRO A 41 14.85 4.68 19.63
CA PRO A 41 14.11 4.85 18.38
C PRO A 41 13.26 3.62 18.02
N PHE A 42 13.71 2.41 18.39
CA PHE A 42 12.90 1.20 18.18
C PHE A 42 11.66 1.19 19.07
N PHE A 43 11.80 1.53 20.37
CA PHE A 43 10.64 1.66 21.25
C PHE A 43 9.67 2.73 20.75
N TYR A 44 10.20 3.85 20.25
CA TYR A 44 9.39 4.90 19.65
C TYR A 44 8.56 4.40 18.46
N LEU A 45 9.18 3.66 17.53
CA LEU A 45 8.47 3.05 16.40
C LEU A 45 7.40 2.05 16.87
N ILE A 46 7.72 1.18 17.83
CA ILE A 46 6.76 0.22 18.40
C ILE A 46 5.54 0.94 18.98
N ILE A 47 5.75 2.00 19.75
CA ILE A 47 4.66 2.82 20.30
C ILE A 47 3.81 3.41 19.16
N GLY A 48 4.45 3.98 18.13
CA GLY A 48 3.74 4.51 16.97
C GLY A 48 2.91 3.43 16.23
N TYR A 49 3.46 2.25 16.01
CA TYR A 49 2.72 1.12 15.41
C TYR A 49 1.53 0.69 16.28
N LEU A 50 1.68 0.60 17.59
CA LEU A 50 0.60 0.24 18.51
C LEU A 50 -0.53 1.28 18.53
N ILE A 51 -0.20 2.57 18.48
CA ILE A 51 -1.19 3.66 18.38
C ILE A 51 -2.01 3.51 17.10
N THR A 52 -1.34 3.34 15.96
CA THR A 52 -1.98 3.20 14.64
C THR A 52 -2.77 1.88 14.51
N LEU A 53 -2.38 0.82 15.24
CA LEU A 53 -3.05 -0.47 15.26
C LEU A 53 -4.37 -0.47 16.06
N MET A 54 -4.52 0.44 17.02
CA MET A 54 -5.67 0.50 17.93
C MET A 54 -7.06 0.48 17.25
N PRO A 55 -7.32 1.18 16.13
CA PRO A 55 -8.61 1.11 15.43
C PRO A 55 -8.92 -0.30 14.92
N ILE A 56 -7.91 -1.03 14.46
CA ILE A 56 -8.04 -2.41 13.96
C ILE A 56 -8.30 -3.38 15.12
N VAL A 57 -7.59 -3.22 16.25
CA VAL A 57 -7.84 -4.01 17.47
C VAL A 57 -9.28 -3.83 17.93
N LYS A 58 -9.73 -2.58 18.09
CA LYS A 58 -11.11 -2.28 18.51
C LYS A 58 -12.15 -2.85 17.56
N TYR A 59 -11.87 -2.80 16.26
CA TYR A 59 -12.67 -3.49 15.27
C TYR A 59 -12.68 -4.99 15.61
N ASP A 60 -11.55 -5.70 15.54
CA ASP A 60 -11.48 -7.17 15.65
C ASP A 60 -12.06 -7.76 16.95
N ILE A 61 -11.87 -7.11 18.10
CA ILE A 61 -12.43 -7.60 19.37
C ILE A 61 -13.95 -7.47 19.45
N THR A 62 -14.57 -6.62 18.63
CA THR A 62 -16.03 -6.43 18.67
C THR A 62 -16.72 -7.70 18.14
N PRO A 63 -17.53 -8.40 18.95
CA PRO A 63 -18.16 -9.65 18.52
C PRO A 63 -19.35 -9.39 17.57
N ARG A 64 -19.70 -10.41 16.77
CA ARG A 64 -20.95 -10.50 15.98
C ARG A 64 -21.24 -9.24 15.15
N LYS A 65 -20.35 -8.95 14.21
CA LYS A 65 -20.47 -7.81 13.30
C LYS A 65 -21.22 -8.21 12.03
N GLU A 66 -22.10 -7.36 11.56
CA GLU A 66 -22.76 -7.51 10.27
C GLU A 66 -22.54 -6.27 9.41
N LEU A 67 -22.42 -6.49 8.09
CA LEU A 67 -22.26 -5.42 7.13
C LEU A 67 -23.63 -4.83 6.77
N SER A 68 -23.88 -3.60 7.18
CA SER A 68 -25.11 -2.86 6.91
C SER A 68 -25.00 -2.05 5.63
N ILE A 69 -25.85 -2.38 4.65
CA ILE A 69 -25.94 -1.72 3.35
C ILE A 69 -27.41 -1.57 2.98
N THR A 70 -27.81 -0.34 2.64
CA THR A 70 -29.17 -0.06 2.17
C THR A 70 -29.33 -0.45 0.69
N ASN A 71 -30.56 -0.64 0.22
CA ASN A 71 -30.80 -0.97 -1.19
C ASN A 71 -30.22 0.10 -2.13
N LYS A 72 -30.37 1.39 -1.81
CA LYS A 72 -29.82 2.50 -2.59
C LYS A 72 -28.28 2.43 -2.69
N GLN A 73 -27.62 2.13 -1.57
CA GLN A 73 -26.18 1.93 -1.53
C GLN A 73 -25.77 0.70 -2.35
N GLY A 74 -26.49 -0.41 -2.23
CA GLY A 74 -26.25 -1.64 -2.97
C GLY A 74 -26.33 -1.47 -4.49
N VAL A 75 -27.33 -0.72 -4.95
CA VAL A 75 -27.52 -0.35 -6.37
C VAL A 75 -26.38 0.54 -6.86
N PHE A 76 -26.04 1.58 -6.10
CA PHE A 76 -24.91 2.46 -6.45
C PHE A 76 -23.60 1.68 -6.55
N LEU A 77 -23.28 0.83 -5.56
CA LEU A 77 -22.10 -0.01 -5.56
C LEU A 77 -22.05 -0.93 -6.79
N HIS A 78 -23.18 -1.49 -7.21
CA HIS A 78 -23.26 -2.33 -8.40
C HIS A 78 -22.88 -1.57 -9.67
N TYR A 79 -23.56 -0.46 -9.96
CA TYR A 79 -23.34 0.30 -11.20
C TYR A 79 -21.98 1.01 -11.22
N PHE A 80 -21.54 1.53 -10.07
CA PHE A 80 -20.22 2.13 -9.97
C PHE A 80 -19.11 1.10 -10.24
N THR A 81 -19.26 -0.12 -9.70
CA THR A 81 -18.31 -1.21 -9.97
C THR A 81 -18.31 -1.60 -11.45
N LEU A 82 -19.48 -1.68 -12.08
CA LEU A 82 -19.59 -1.96 -13.51
C LEU A 82 -18.85 -0.89 -14.34
N PHE A 83 -19.06 0.39 -14.00
CA PHE A 83 -18.35 1.50 -14.63
C PHE A 83 -16.84 1.33 -14.52
N LEU A 84 -16.31 1.03 -13.32
CA LEU A 84 -14.88 0.82 -13.12
C LEU A 84 -14.32 -0.37 -13.92
N ILE A 85 -15.09 -1.45 -14.05
CA ILE A 85 -14.71 -2.61 -14.88
C ILE A 85 -14.61 -2.21 -16.35
N ILE A 86 -15.61 -1.47 -16.86
CA ILE A 86 -15.67 -1.05 -18.27
C ILE A 86 -14.48 -0.16 -18.62
N ILE A 87 -14.18 0.87 -17.82
CA ILE A 87 -13.04 1.76 -18.08
C ILE A 87 -11.70 1.05 -17.97
N SER A 88 -11.62 -0.08 -17.25
CA SER A 88 -10.37 -0.83 -17.07
C SER A 88 -10.14 -1.86 -18.17
N PHE A 89 -11.10 -2.05 -19.09
CA PHE A 89 -11.00 -3.07 -20.13
C PHE A 89 -9.90 -2.75 -21.16
N GLU A 90 -9.90 -1.53 -21.68
CA GLU A 90 -8.89 -1.06 -22.64
C GLU A 90 -7.46 -1.13 -22.08
N PRO A 91 -7.14 -0.51 -20.92
CA PRO A 91 -5.78 -0.59 -20.39
C PRO A 91 -5.38 -2.02 -20.03
N PHE A 92 -6.31 -2.88 -19.63
CA PHE A 92 -6.03 -4.30 -19.41
C PHE A 92 -5.62 -5.01 -20.70
N GLY A 93 -6.32 -4.76 -21.80
CA GLY A 93 -5.97 -5.31 -23.12
C GLY A 93 -4.56 -4.90 -23.56
N GLU A 94 -4.24 -3.60 -23.49
CA GLU A 94 -2.91 -3.09 -23.81
C GLU A 94 -1.84 -3.70 -22.89
N ASN A 95 -2.08 -3.75 -21.58
CA ASN A 95 -1.17 -4.36 -20.60
C ASN A 95 -0.88 -5.84 -20.92
N LEU A 96 -1.88 -6.61 -21.34
CA LEU A 96 -1.69 -8.00 -21.74
C LEU A 96 -0.85 -8.14 -23.02
N LEU A 97 -1.02 -7.23 -24.00
CA LEU A 97 -0.22 -7.23 -25.23
C LEU A 97 1.26 -6.93 -24.95
N HIS A 98 1.54 -6.06 -23.96
CA HIS A 98 2.90 -5.73 -23.57
C HIS A 98 3.53 -6.76 -22.62
N LEU A 99 2.75 -7.54 -21.88
CA LEU A 99 3.25 -8.49 -20.86
C LEU A 99 4.33 -9.47 -21.36
N PRO A 100 4.25 -10.08 -22.57
CA PRO A 100 5.32 -10.94 -23.09
C PRO A 100 6.66 -10.22 -23.21
N SER A 101 6.67 -8.95 -23.62
CA SER A 101 7.89 -8.16 -23.75
C SER A 101 8.55 -7.86 -22.39
N VAL A 102 7.72 -7.66 -21.36
CA VAL A 102 8.16 -7.43 -19.98
C VAL A 102 8.75 -8.70 -19.37
N ILE A 103 8.17 -9.86 -19.65
CA ILE A 103 8.63 -11.15 -19.11
C ILE A 103 9.87 -11.66 -19.85
N ALA A 104 9.92 -11.51 -21.18
CA ALA A 104 10.94 -12.14 -22.02
C ALA A 104 12.23 -11.31 -22.17
N ASN A 105 12.22 -10.02 -21.81
CA ASN A 105 13.36 -9.13 -22.05
C ASN A 105 13.73 -8.34 -20.79
N SER A 106 14.81 -8.76 -20.13
CA SER A 106 15.35 -8.13 -18.93
C SER A 106 15.77 -6.67 -19.15
N ASP A 107 16.34 -6.38 -20.32
CA ASP A 107 16.80 -5.04 -20.68
C ASP A 107 15.62 -4.09 -20.93
N TYR A 108 14.49 -4.63 -21.40
CA TYR A 108 13.27 -3.85 -21.58
C TYR A 108 12.73 -3.34 -20.24
N ALA A 109 12.60 -4.21 -19.23
CA ALA A 109 12.12 -3.81 -17.91
C ALA A 109 13.05 -2.78 -17.24
N ALA A 110 14.37 -2.94 -17.39
CA ALA A 110 15.35 -1.98 -16.89
C ALA A 110 15.21 -0.61 -17.59
N LYS A 111 15.18 -0.59 -18.93
CA LYS A 111 15.01 0.63 -19.73
C LYS A 111 13.70 1.35 -19.43
N MET A 112 12.59 0.62 -19.29
CA MET A 112 11.29 1.23 -18.99
C MET A 112 11.26 1.89 -17.61
N TYR A 113 11.93 1.29 -16.62
CA TYR A 113 12.08 1.89 -15.30
C TYR A 113 12.89 3.20 -15.35
N ASP A 114 14.03 3.18 -16.04
CA ASP A 114 14.95 4.34 -16.07
C ASP A 114 14.38 5.48 -16.93
N SER A 115 13.78 5.15 -18.08
CA SER A 115 13.21 6.14 -18.99
C SER A 115 11.81 6.61 -18.60
N ARG A 116 11.14 5.90 -17.67
CA ARG A 116 9.74 6.14 -17.24
C ARG A 116 8.78 6.32 -18.41
N VAL A 117 9.02 5.63 -19.53
CA VAL A 117 8.21 5.76 -20.75
C VAL A 117 6.90 5.01 -20.54
N GLU A 118 5.80 5.75 -20.68
CA GLU A 118 4.46 5.17 -20.66
C GLU A 118 4.16 4.54 -22.03
N TYR A 119 3.89 3.23 -22.04
CA TYR A 119 3.65 2.44 -23.25
C TYR A 119 2.17 2.39 -23.63
N LEU A 120 1.27 2.79 -22.74
CA LEU A 120 -0.15 2.81 -23.02
C LEU A 120 -0.51 3.87 -24.09
N SER A 121 -1.52 3.57 -24.90
CA SER A 121 -2.07 4.47 -25.92
C SER A 121 -2.64 5.75 -25.30
N PHE A 122 -2.97 6.76 -26.11
CA PHE A 122 -3.59 7.99 -25.57
C PHE A 122 -4.88 7.69 -24.79
N ILE A 123 -5.74 6.81 -25.31
CA ILE A 123 -7.01 6.43 -24.68
C ILE A 123 -6.72 5.54 -23.46
N GLY A 124 -5.88 4.51 -23.63
CA GLY A 124 -5.43 3.61 -22.57
C GLY A 124 -4.91 4.37 -21.36
N ARG A 125 -4.04 5.37 -21.55
CA ARG A 125 -3.52 6.24 -20.48
C ARG A 125 -4.60 6.99 -19.72
N LYS A 126 -5.57 7.60 -20.41
CA LYS A 126 -6.65 8.36 -19.76
C LYS A 126 -7.55 7.44 -18.95
N LEU A 127 -7.92 6.30 -19.53
CA LEU A 127 -8.76 5.31 -18.85
C LEU A 127 -8.04 4.66 -17.67
N ASN A 128 -6.76 4.30 -17.83
CA ASN A 128 -5.91 3.82 -16.75
C ASN A 128 -5.78 4.87 -15.63
N ARG A 129 -5.66 6.16 -15.97
CA ARG A 129 -5.60 7.23 -14.98
C ARG A 129 -6.89 7.36 -14.15
N ILE A 130 -8.05 7.27 -14.78
CA ILE A 130 -9.33 7.27 -14.08
C ILE A 130 -9.43 6.01 -13.19
N SER A 131 -9.07 4.85 -13.74
CA SER A 131 -9.13 3.58 -13.02
C SER A 131 -8.20 3.56 -11.78
N THR A 132 -6.94 3.99 -11.94
CA THR A 132 -5.95 4.08 -10.85
C THR A 132 -6.36 5.08 -9.76
N SER A 133 -7.16 6.10 -10.07
CA SER A 133 -7.68 7.04 -9.07
C SER A 133 -8.54 6.35 -8.00
N PHE A 134 -9.11 5.18 -8.32
CA PHE A 134 -9.91 4.37 -7.41
C PHE A 134 -9.21 3.08 -6.98
N GLU A 135 -7.88 2.96 -7.18
CA GLU A 135 -7.09 1.75 -6.89
C GLU A 135 -7.33 1.15 -5.49
N LEU A 136 -7.59 2.02 -4.50
CA LEU A 136 -7.75 1.61 -3.10
C LEU A 136 -9.12 1.02 -2.78
N ILE A 137 -10.10 1.17 -3.68
CA ILE A 137 -11.48 0.67 -3.49
C ILE A 137 -11.63 -0.76 -4.04
N TYR A 138 -10.82 -1.19 -5.01
CA TYR A 138 -11.01 -2.49 -5.65
C TYR A 138 -10.93 -3.67 -4.68
N PRO A 139 -9.96 -3.77 -3.75
CA PRO A 139 -9.92 -4.89 -2.82
C PRO A 139 -11.13 -4.93 -1.88
N PRO A 140 -11.56 -3.83 -1.23
CA PRO A 140 -12.82 -3.81 -0.48
C PRO A 140 -14.05 -4.17 -1.32
N LEU A 141 -14.16 -3.71 -2.57
CA LEU A 141 -15.28 -4.06 -3.46
C LEU A 141 -15.28 -5.55 -3.79
N LEU A 142 -14.12 -6.14 -4.10
CA LEU A 142 -14.00 -7.55 -4.42
C LEU A 142 -14.58 -8.41 -3.29
N PHE A 143 -14.15 -8.16 -2.06
CA PHE A 143 -14.67 -8.90 -0.90
C PHE A 143 -16.13 -8.56 -0.58
N TYR A 144 -16.59 -7.35 -0.85
CA TYR A 144 -18.00 -7.00 -0.77
C TYR A 144 -18.89 -7.77 -1.76
N PHE A 145 -18.46 -8.03 -2.99
CA PHE A 145 -19.25 -8.84 -3.91
C PHE A 145 -19.15 -10.34 -3.60
N LEU A 146 -18.03 -10.80 -3.04
CA LEU A 146 -17.84 -12.18 -2.60
C LEU A 146 -18.64 -12.53 -1.34
N GLN A 147 -18.94 -11.57 -0.46
CA GLN A 147 -19.74 -11.83 0.74
C GLN A 147 -21.25 -12.02 0.45
N LYS A 148 -21.73 -11.59 -0.73
CA LYS A 148 -23.16 -11.67 -1.08
C LYS A 148 -23.64 -13.12 -1.16
N LYS A 149 -24.89 -13.36 -0.73
CA LYS A 149 -25.56 -14.68 -0.84
C LYS A 149 -25.59 -15.19 -2.29
N ILE A 150 -25.93 -14.32 -3.24
CA ILE A 150 -25.86 -14.59 -4.67
C ILE A 150 -24.69 -13.81 -5.25
N ILE A 151 -23.64 -14.53 -5.64
CA ILE A 151 -22.40 -13.94 -6.16
C ILE A 151 -22.57 -13.63 -7.64
N SER A 152 -22.39 -12.36 -8.01
CA SER A 152 -22.28 -11.97 -9.42
C SER A 152 -20.88 -12.31 -9.95
N LYS A 153 -20.73 -13.51 -10.54
CA LYS A 153 -19.45 -13.99 -11.08
C LYS A 153 -18.83 -13.00 -12.08
N LYS A 154 -19.64 -12.36 -12.93
CA LYS A 154 -19.19 -11.35 -13.90
C LYS A 154 -18.49 -10.17 -13.22
N ILE A 155 -19.07 -9.64 -12.14
CA ILE A 155 -18.49 -8.54 -11.38
C ILE A 155 -17.21 -8.97 -10.67
N VAL A 156 -17.21 -10.16 -10.06
CA VAL A 156 -16.04 -10.69 -9.36
C VAL A 156 -14.87 -10.87 -10.32
N TYR A 157 -15.08 -11.50 -11.49
CA TYR A 157 -14.03 -11.66 -12.50
C TYR A 157 -13.58 -10.32 -13.09
N GLY A 158 -14.51 -9.38 -13.31
CA GLY A 158 -14.16 -8.03 -13.75
C GLY A 158 -13.29 -7.29 -12.72
N LEU A 159 -13.59 -7.39 -11.42
CA LEU A 159 -12.76 -6.80 -10.37
C LEU A 159 -11.38 -7.45 -10.29
N ILE A 160 -11.29 -8.77 -10.44
CA ILE A 160 -9.99 -9.49 -10.52
C ILE A 160 -9.19 -8.98 -11.72
N MET A 161 -9.84 -8.83 -12.89
CA MET A 161 -9.22 -8.26 -14.09
C MET A 161 -8.67 -6.84 -13.83
N VAL A 162 -9.44 -5.96 -13.17
CA VAL A 162 -8.97 -4.62 -12.84
C VAL A 162 -7.74 -4.65 -11.93
N ILE A 163 -7.77 -5.47 -10.87
CA ILE A 163 -6.62 -5.63 -9.95
C ILE A 163 -5.38 -6.15 -10.69
N LEU A 164 -5.55 -7.18 -11.54
CA LEU A 164 -4.46 -7.73 -12.33
C LEU A 164 -3.93 -6.72 -13.36
N SER A 165 -4.80 -5.88 -13.94
CA SER A 165 -4.38 -4.81 -14.85
C SER A 165 -3.36 -3.89 -14.20
N PHE A 166 -3.61 -3.44 -12.97
CA PHE A 166 -2.62 -2.63 -12.25
C PHE A 166 -1.35 -3.38 -11.96
N TRP A 167 -1.44 -4.66 -11.59
CA TRP A 167 -0.24 -5.43 -11.29
C TRP A 167 0.64 -5.58 -12.54
N ILE A 168 0.03 -5.89 -13.69
CA ILE A 168 0.74 -5.97 -14.96
C ILE A 168 1.30 -4.61 -15.37
N HIS A 169 0.54 -3.54 -15.17
CA HIS A 169 1.00 -2.19 -15.50
C HIS A 169 2.23 -1.77 -14.69
N GLU A 170 2.19 -1.98 -13.38
CA GLU A 170 3.33 -1.71 -12.49
C GLU A 170 4.54 -2.58 -12.88
N LEU A 171 4.33 -3.84 -13.26
CA LEU A 171 5.40 -4.69 -13.79
C LEU A 171 5.99 -4.12 -15.09
N GLY A 172 5.13 -3.65 -16.02
CA GLY A 172 5.56 -3.08 -17.29
C GLY A 172 6.36 -1.78 -17.16
N LEU A 173 6.10 -1.01 -16.11
CA LEU A 173 6.89 0.17 -15.74
C LEU A 173 8.12 -0.16 -14.86
N GLY A 174 8.38 -1.44 -14.56
CA GLY A 174 9.45 -1.87 -13.66
C GLY A 174 9.21 -1.58 -12.17
N GLY A 175 7.99 -1.16 -11.80
CA GLY A 175 7.55 -0.76 -10.47
C GLY A 175 7.31 -1.93 -9.51
N ARG A 176 8.38 -2.43 -8.89
CA ARG A 176 8.31 -3.55 -7.91
C ARG A 176 7.65 -3.16 -6.58
N SER A 177 7.98 -1.98 -6.06
CA SER A 177 7.50 -1.52 -4.75
C SER A 177 5.98 -1.42 -4.71
N LYS A 178 5.35 -0.94 -5.78
CA LYS A 178 3.90 -0.73 -5.83
C LYS A 178 3.14 -2.05 -5.98
N LEU A 179 3.69 -3.02 -6.73
CA LEU A 179 3.12 -4.37 -6.81
C LEU A 179 3.07 -5.04 -5.43
N VAL A 180 4.18 -5.02 -4.69
CA VAL A 180 4.24 -5.59 -3.33
C VAL A 180 3.20 -4.94 -2.42
N GLN A 181 3.07 -3.62 -2.45
CA GLN A 181 2.03 -2.91 -1.68
C GLN A 181 0.62 -3.35 -2.03
N ASN A 182 0.33 -3.50 -3.31
CA ASN A 182 -1.00 -3.87 -3.78
C ASN A 182 -1.35 -5.31 -3.34
N ILE A 183 -0.38 -6.22 -3.35
CA ILE A 183 -0.53 -7.58 -2.82
C ILE A 183 -0.81 -7.54 -1.31
N LEU A 184 0.03 -6.84 -0.53
CA LEU A 184 -0.14 -6.73 0.93
C LEU A 184 -1.47 -6.06 1.29
N TYR A 185 -1.88 -5.04 0.54
CA TYR A 185 -3.16 -4.38 0.72
C TYR A 185 -4.36 -5.29 0.41
N LEU A 186 -4.29 -6.10 -0.64
CA LEU A 186 -5.31 -7.10 -0.96
C LEU A 186 -5.46 -8.12 0.18
N VAL A 187 -4.34 -8.60 0.74
CA VAL A 187 -4.33 -9.57 1.84
C VAL A 187 -4.90 -8.98 3.13
N VAL A 188 -4.54 -7.74 3.50
CA VAL A 188 -5.10 -7.13 4.71
C VAL A 188 -6.59 -6.86 4.58
N CYS A 189 -7.06 -6.46 3.39
CA CYS A 189 -8.50 -6.31 3.11
C CYS A 189 -9.25 -7.64 3.26
N PHE A 190 -8.65 -8.76 2.82
CA PHE A 190 -9.22 -10.08 3.04
C PHE A 190 -9.42 -10.36 4.53
N PHE A 191 -8.40 -10.18 5.37
CA PHE A 191 -8.51 -10.48 6.80
C PHE A 191 -9.55 -9.60 7.51
N LEU A 192 -9.67 -8.33 7.11
CA LEU A 192 -10.68 -7.43 7.67
C LEU A 192 -12.10 -7.80 7.25
N MET A 193 -12.31 -8.23 6.00
CA MET A 193 -13.65 -8.53 5.46
C MET A 193 -14.06 -10.00 5.57
N ARG A 194 -13.13 -10.91 5.85
CA ARG A 194 -13.37 -12.34 6.06
C ARG A 194 -14.53 -12.64 7.01
N PRO A 195 -14.75 -11.92 8.14
CA PRO A 195 -15.88 -12.20 9.04
C PRO A 195 -17.26 -12.15 8.36
N TYR A 196 -17.38 -11.43 7.23
CA TYR A 196 -18.64 -11.31 6.50
C TYR A 196 -18.81 -12.38 5.39
N ILE A 197 -17.75 -13.13 5.08
CA ILE A 197 -17.74 -14.07 3.96
C ILE A 197 -18.07 -15.48 4.46
N ASN A 198 -18.91 -16.20 3.72
CA ASN A 198 -19.24 -17.59 4.03
C ASN A 198 -17.97 -18.48 4.08
N ALA A 199 -17.92 -19.43 5.02
CA ALA A 199 -16.77 -20.33 5.21
C ALA A 199 -16.38 -21.12 3.94
N CYS A 200 -17.35 -21.55 3.13
CA CYS A 200 -17.10 -22.23 1.85
C CYS A 200 -16.38 -21.33 0.84
N ILE A 201 -16.84 -20.08 0.71
CA ILE A 201 -16.21 -19.07 -0.15
C ILE A 201 -14.82 -18.73 0.39
N THR A 202 -14.68 -18.59 1.71
CA THR A 202 -13.40 -18.31 2.37
C THR A 202 -12.34 -19.37 2.03
N LYS A 203 -12.70 -20.66 2.07
CA LYS A 203 -11.78 -21.75 1.67
C LYS A 203 -11.33 -21.61 0.22
N LYS A 204 -12.25 -21.27 -0.69
CA LYS A 204 -11.93 -21.02 -2.10
C LYS A 204 -11.03 -19.80 -2.29
N ILE A 205 -11.28 -18.70 -1.56
CA ILE A 205 -10.43 -17.51 -1.59
C ILE A 205 -9.02 -17.87 -1.12
N ILE A 206 -8.87 -18.66 -0.06
CA ILE A 206 -7.55 -19.08 0.43
C ILE A 206 -6.83 -19.93 -0.63
N LEU A 207 -7.54 -20.89 -1.25
CA LEU A 207 -6.95 -21.78 -2.26
C LEU A 207 -6.56 -21.05 -3.55
N TYR A 208 -7.47 -20.29 -4.15
CA TYR A 208 -7.19 -19.60 -5.42
C TYR A 208 -6.36 -18.34 -5.19
N GLY A 209 -6.58 -17.65 -4.08
CA GLY A 209 -5.83 -16.47 -3.69
C GLY A 209 -4.37 -16.78 -3.39
N SER A 210 -4.05 -17.92 -2.77
CA SER A 210 -2.66 -18.33 -2.57
C SER A 210 -1.93 -18.59 -3.90
N VAL A 211 -2.61 -19.15 -4.90
CA VAL A 211 -2.07 -19.32 -6.25
C VAL A 211 -1.80 -17.96 -6.90
N VAL A 212 -2.75 -17.02 -6.87
CA VAL A 212 -2.59 -15.67 -7.46
C VAL A 212 -1.48 -14.89 -6.75
N ILE A 213 -1.41 -14.94 -5.42
CA ILE A 213 -0.34 -14.31 -4.64
C ILE A 213 1.01 -14.96 -4.95
N GLY A 214 1.05 -16.30 -5.04
CA GLY A 214 2.26 -17.04 -5.42
C GLY A 214 2.78 -16.61 -6.79
N LEU A 215 1.90 -16.47 -7.79
CA LEU A 215 2.26 -15.93 -9.10
C LEU A 215 2.79 -14.49 -9.02
N GLY A 216 2.14 -13.63 -8.23
CA GLY A 216 2.61 -12.26 -8.00
C GLY A 216 4.01 -12.22 -7.36
N ILE A 217 4.30 -13.10 -6.40
CA ILE A 217 5.63 -13.23 -5.79
C ILE A 217 6.65 -13.70 -6.83
N CYS A 218 6.31 -14.70 -7.66
CA CYS A 218 7.18 -15.14 -8.75
C CYS A 218 7.49 -14.00 -9.73
N MET A 219 6.52 -13.15 -10.08
CA MET A 219 6.76 -11.99 -10.94
C MET A 219 7.71 -10.97 -10.30
N VAL A 220 7.56 -10.68 -9.00
CA VAL A 220 8.48 -9.80 -8.27
C VAL A 220 9.91 -10.38 -8.26
N LEU A 221 10.04 -11.70 -8.06
CA LEU A 221 11.32 -12.38 -8.08
C LEU A 221 11.96 -12.34 -9.47
N LEU A 222 11.19 -12.58 -10.54
CA LEU A 222 11.67 -12.54 -11.92
C LEU A 222 12.26 -11.17 -12.29
N ILE A 223 11.54 -10.07 -12.01
CA ILE A 223 12.07 -8.71 -12.26
C ILE A 223 13.29 -8.45 -11.37
N SER A 224 13.31 -8.96 -10.15
CA SER A 224 14.46 -8.79 -9.26
C SER A 224 15.69 -9.50 -9.82
N ILE A 225 15.59 -10.75 -10.26
CA ILE A 225 16.64 -11.54 -10.93
C ILE A 225 17.11 -10.84 -12.22
N SER A 226 16.18 -10.39 -13.06
CA SER A 226 16.50 -9.62 -14.27
C SER A 226 17.34 -8.37 -13.99
N ARG A 227 17.11 -7.71 -12.84
CA ARG A 227 17.91 -6.56 -12.40
C ARG A 227 19.26 -6.97 -11.84
N PHE A 228 19.35 -8.12 -11.17
CA PHE A 228 20.64 -8.65 -10.71
C PHE A 228 21.59 -8.90 -11.87
N THR A 229 21.12 -9.56 -12.93
CA THR A 229 21.95 -9.85 -14.11
C THR A 229 22.44 -8.59 -14.81
N SER A 230 21.64 -7.51 -14.83
CA SER A 230 22.09 -6.22 -15.40
C SER A 230 23.06 -5.47 -14.50
N ILE A 231 22.90 -5.56 -13.18
CA ILE A 231 23.71 -4.85 -12.17
C ILE A 231 25.07 -5.53 -11.92
N GLU A 232 25.12 -6.86 -12.00
CA GLU A 232 26.38 -7.64 -12.00
C GLU A 232 27.23 -7.33 -13.24
N ALA A 233 26.59 -7.12 -14.40
CA ALA A 233 27.28 -6.69 -15.61
C ALA A 233 27.90 -5.28 -15.49
N GLU A 234 27.42 -4.44 -14.57
CA GLU A 234 27.94 -3.10 -14.26
C GLU A 234 28.93 -3.07 -13.07
N GLY A 235 29.28 -4.23 -12.50
CA GLY A 235 30.36 -4.35 -11.51
C GLY A 235 30.04 -3.87 -10.10
N SER A 236 28.77 -3.85 -9.68
CA SER A 236 28.39 -3.43 -8.33
C SER A 236 28.09 -4.61 -7.37
N ASN A 237 28.54 -4.47 -6.11
CA ASN A 237 28.53 -5.51 -5.06
C ASN A 237 27.13 -5.77 -4.43
N ILE A 238 26.06 -5.90 -5.20
CA ILE A 238 24.74 -6.27 -4.66
C ILE A 238 24.51 -7.78 -4.86
N GLU A 239 25.26 -8.60 -4.12
CA GLU A 239 25.35 -10.05 -4.35
C GLU A 239 24.27 -10.90 -3.64
N ASN A 240 23.21 -10.32 -3.07
CA ASN A 240 22.34 -11.09 -2.17
C ASN A 240 20.83 -10.77 -2.23
N ILE A 241 19.99 -11.80 -2.44
CA ILE A 241 18.52 -11.74 -2.39
C ILE A 241 17.99 -11.22 -1.05
N TRP A 242 18.72 -11.43 0.03
CA TRP A 242 18.38 -10.89 1.36
C TRP A 242 18.46 -9.36 1.42
N ILE A 243 19.32 -8.73 0.60
CA ILE A 243 19.38 -7.26 0.49
C ILE A 243 18.05 -6.75 -0.06
N TRP A 244 17.52 -7.36 -1.12
CA TRP A 244 16.25 -6.93 -1.71
C TRP A 244 15.05 -7.14 -0.81
N LEU A 245 14.95 -8.32 -0.19
CA LEU A 245 13.90 -8.59 0.78
C LEU A 245 13.94 -7.57 1.93
N GLY A 246 15.16 -7.22 2.37
CA GLY A 246 15.38 -6.19 3.37
C GLY A 246 14.99 -4.79 2.93
N LEU A 247 15.24 -4.37 1.68
CA LEU A 247 14.77 -3.07 1.17
C LEU A 247 13.25 -2.89 1.33
N TYR A 248 12.47 -3.95 1.12
CA TYR A 248 11.01 -3.88 1.17
C TYR A 248 10.40 -4.20 2.52
N ALA A 249 11.09 -4.93 3.41
CA ALA A 249 10.50 -5.40 4.66
C ALA A 249 11.29 -4.99 5.91
N GLY A 250 12.55 -4.57 5.84
CA GLY A 250 13.37 -4.34 7.03
C GLY A 250 14.20 -3.05 7.07
N GLU A 251 14.55 -2.47 5.92
CA GLU A 251 15.47 -1.33 5.83
C GLU A 251 14.93 -0.09 6.56
N GLY A 252 13.64 0.21 6.39
CA GLY A 252 13.03 1.43 6.91
C GLY A 252 13.17 1.60 8.43
N VAL A 253 13.08 0.51 9.19
CA VAL A 253 13.18 0.53 10.65
C VAL A 253 14.62 0.82 11.10
N LEU A 254 15.61 0.30 10.39
CA LEU A 254 17.02 0.58 10.64
C LEU A 254 17.39 2.01 10.24
N ASN A 255 16.97 2.45 9.05
CA ASN A 255 17.16 3.82 8.56
C ASN A 255 16.53 4.86 9.48
N PHE A 256 15.33 4.58 10.02
CA PHE A 256 14.72 5.48 10.98
C PHE A 256 15.60 5.63 12.23
N ASN A 257 16.13 4.52 12.74
CA ASN A 257 16.94 4.52 13.96
C ASN A 257 18.29 5.20 13.77
N SER A 258 19.02 4.85 12.70
CA SER A 258 20.38 5.36 12.48
C SER A 258 20.43 6.77 11.92
N LEU A 259 19.41 7.22 11.18
CA LEU A 259 19.40 8.51 10.48
C LEU A 259 18.25 9.41 10.95
N MET A 260 16.99 9.02 10.69
CA MET A 260 15.83 9.91 10.87
C MET A 260 15.67 10.38 12.32
N TRP A 261 15.94 9.52 13.30
CA TRP A 261 15.79 9.84 14.72
C TRP A 261 16.57 11.08 15.18
N TYR A 262 17.71 11.34 14.54
CA TYR A 262 18.62 12.43 14.85
C TYR A 262 18.37 13.68 14.00
N VAL A 263 17.39 13.66 13.09
CA VAL A 263 17.01 14.83 12.30
C VAL A 263 16.30 15.84 13.19
N GLU A 264 16.74 17.10 13.12
CA GLU A 264 16.15 18.24 13.81
C GLU A 264 15.43 19.22 12.85
N LYS A 265 15.73 19.13 11.55
CA LYS A 265 15.08 19.90 10.49
C LYS A 265 13.69 19.33 10.18
N SER A 266 12.88 20.11 9.47
CA SER A 266 11.54 19.68 9.03
C SER A 266 11.33 19.99 7.55
N THR A 267 10.55 19.14 6.87
CA THR A 267 10.04 19.38 5.51
C THR A 267 8.80 20.28 5.51
N GLY A 268 8.31 20.71 6.69
CA GLY A 268 7.28 21.73 6.83
C GLY A 268 5.91 21.33 6.28
N GLY A 269 5.58 20.04 6.29
CA GLY A 269 4.33 19.47 5.81
C GLY A 269 4.39 18.88 4.40
N ASP A 270 5.53 18.96 3.70
CA ASP A 270 5.64 18.44 2.33
C ASP A 270 5.61 16.89 2.29
N SER A 271 5.97 16.21 3.38
CA SER A 271 5.97 14.74 3.41
C SER A 271 4.57 14.15 3.69
N THR A 272 3.76 14.83 4.51
CA THR A 272 2.45 14.36 4.98
C THR A 272 1.28 15.05 4.29
N PHE A 273 1.42 16.31 3.86
CA PHE A 273 0.33 17.16 3.37
C PHE A 273 0.57 17.77 1.99
N ILE A 274 1.36 17.11 1.14
CA ILE A 274 1.72 17.64 -0.19
C ILE A 274 0.50 18.08 -1.02
N PHE A 275 -0.61 17.34 -0.99
CA PHE A 275 -1.82 17.72 -1.74
C PHE A 275 -2.43 19.02 -1.23
N LEU A 276 -2.57 19.16 0.09
CA LEU A 276 -3.16 20.36 0.67
C LEU A 276 -2.25 21.57 0.45
N LYS A 277 -0.94 21.39 0.56
CA LYS A 277 0.03 22.46 0.31
C LYS A 277 0.06 22.88 -1.16
N ASP A 278 -0.02 21.94 -2.10
CA ASP A 278 -0.10 22.24 -3.53
C ASP A 278 -1.39 22.99 -3.86
N LEU A 279 -2.53 22.53 -3.32
CA LEU A 279 -3.82 23.20 -3.48
C LEU A 279 -3.81 24.66 -2.97
N LEU A 280 -3.07 24.93 -1.88
CA LEU A 280 -2.93 26.26 -1.30
C LEU A 280 -1.81 27.10 -1.96
N GLY A 281 -1.10 26.56 -2.97
CA GLY A 281 0.03 27.22 -3.62
C GLY A 281 1.27 27.38 -2.73
N LEU A 282 1.36 26.62 -1.64
CA LEU A 282 2.47 26.65 -0.68
C LEU A 282 3.66 25.78 -1.09
N THR A 283 3.42 24.84 -1.99
CA THR A 283 4.44 24.01 -2.63
C THR A 283 3.98 23.73 -4.06
N LYS A 284 4.88 23.26 -4.92
CA LYS A 284 4.50 22.76 -6.25
C LYS A 284 4.43 21.25 -6.16
N GLY A 285 3.33 20.69 -6.66
CA GLY A 285 3.08 19.27 -6.75
C GLY A 285 4.30 18.51 -7.22
N SER A 286 4.82 17.65 -6.36
CA SER A 286 6.10 16.98 -6.53
C SER A 286 5.95 15.58 -7.10
N GLY A 287 6.79 15.25 -8.08
CA GLY A 287 7.07 13.88 -8.48
C GLY A 287 7.90 13.14 -7.44
N VAL A 288 8.29 11.90 -7.73
CA VAL A 288 9.14 11.10 -6.83
C VAL A 288 10.49 11.77 -6.59
N GLU A 289 11.09 12.37 -7.61
CA GLU A 289 12.41 13.02 -7.52
C GLU A 289 12.36 14.31 -6.70
N ASP A 290 11.31 15.11 -6.85
CA ASP A 290 11.08 16.30 -6.04
C ASP A 290 10.89 15.96 -4.55
N ASN A 291 10.23 14.83 -4.27
CA ASN A 291 10.12 14.29 -2.91
C ASN A 291 11.50 13.92 -2.36
N TRP A 292 12.35 13.26 -3.15
CA TRP A 292 13.71 12.93 -2.74
C TRP A 292 14.55 14.19 -2.48
N ALA A 293 14.45 15.21 -3.34
CA ALA A 293 15.12 16.48 -3.14
C ALA A 293 14.65 17.17 -1.86
N THR A 294 13.35 17.08 -1.55
CA THR A 294 12.75 17.65 -0.33
C THR A 294 13.26 16.98 0.93
N VAL A 295 13.26 15.65 0.99
CA VAL A 295 13.80 14.88 2.12
C VAL A 295 15.31 15.11 2.28
N SER A 296 16.04 15.28 1.17
CA SER A 296 17.49 15.53 1.21
C SER A 296 17.86 16.84 1.93
N LYS A 297 16.95 17.82 2.01
CA LYS A 297 17.15 19.07 2.78
C LYS A 297 17.29 18.83 4.29
N LEU A 298 16.82 17.68 4.77
CA LEU A 298 16.96 17.24 6.16
C LEU A 298 18.39 16.82 6.51
N GLY A 299 19.27 16.65 5.52
CA GLY A 299 20.65 16.17 5.72
C GLY A 299 20.78 14.66 5.73
N ILE A 300 19.75 13.94 5.25
CA ILE A 300 19.70 12.48 5.14
C ILE A 300 19.33 12.09 3.70
N PRO A 301 19.67 10.88 3.22
CA PRO A 301 19.36 10.48 1.85
C PRO A 301 17.85 10.48 1.55
N GLY A 302 17.40 11.25 0.57
CA GLY A 302 15.96 11.30 0.22
C GLY A 302 15.44 10.10 -0.58
N ASN A 303 16.33 9.29 -1.16
CA ASN A 303 16.00 8.17 -2.02
C ASN A 303 15.86 6.82 -1.27
N ILE A 304 15.85 6.85 0.06
CA ILE A 304 15.58 5.67 0.90
C ILE A 304 14.39 5.89 1.81
N PHE A 305 13.92 4.79 2.38
CA PHE A 305 12.72 4.80 3.19
C PHE A 305 13.01 4.80 4.69
N TYR A 306 12.14 5.46 5.45
CA TYR A 306 12.27 5.69 6.90
C TYR A 306 11.05 5.22 7.69
N THR A 307 10.25 4.30 7.14
CA THR A 307 8.91 3.94 7.61
C THR A 307 7.85 5.01 7.38
N TYR A 308 6.57 4.65 7.55
CA TYR A 308 5.52 5.67 7.53
C TYR A 308 5.60 6.64 8.72
N ILE A 309 6.09 6.16 9.86
CA ILE A 309 6.30 7.00 11.05
C ILE A 309 7.42 8.00 10.76
N GLY A 310 8.46 7.59 10.03
CA GLY A 310 9.52 8.49 9.55
C GLY A 310 8.99 9.60 8.67
N SER A 311 8.12 9.31 7.70
CA SER A 311 7.57 10.38 6.84
C SER A 311 6.71 11.40 7.61
N ILE A 312 6.05 10.99 8.69
CA ILE A 312 5.35 11.93 9.58
C ILE A 312 6.37 12.69 10.45
N PHE A 313 7.44 12.02 10.88
CA PHE A 313 8.54 12.60 11.63
C PHE A 313 9.26 13.71 10.88
N GLU A 314 9.47 13.56 9.58
CA GLU A 314 10.04 14.56 8.68
C GLU A 314 9.33 15.91 8.80
N ASP A 315 8.02 15.92 9.06
CA ASP A 315 7.24 17.14 9.21
C ASP A 315 7.14 17.60 10.68
N PHE A 316 6.86 16.67 11.60
CA PHE A 316 6.35 16.99 12.93
C PHE A 316 7.29 16.69 14.08
N ASN A 317 8.52 16.22 13.82
CA ASN A 317 9.51 15.82 14.84
C ASN A 317 8.99 14.73 15.82
N LYS A 318 9.75 14.47 16.88
CA LYS A 318 9.47 13.43 17.90
C LYS A 318 8.10 13.58 18.57
N ILE A 319 7.76 14.78 19.06
CA ILE A 319 6.52 14.98 19.85
C ILE A 319 5.33 15.12 18.91
N GLY A 320 5.46 15.93 17.86
CA GLY A 320 4.35 16.19 16.95
C GLY A 320 3.90 14.94 16.19
N THR A 321 4.82 14.02 15.88
CA THR A 321 4.47 12.73 15.26
C THR A 321 3.59 11.87 16.16
N LEU A 322 3.91 11.74 17.45
CA LEU A 322 3.06 10.97 18.37
C LEU A 322 1.67 11.62 18.52
N ILE A 323 1.60 12.95 18.59
CA ILE A 323 0.33 13.68 18.60
C ILE A 323 -0.45 13.38 17.32
N PHE A 324 0.19 13.45 16.16
CA PHE A 324 -0.44 13.15 14.87
C PHE A 324 -1.01 11.73 14.85
N LEU A 325 -0.24 10.71 15.26
CA LEU A 325 -0.69 9.32 15.29
C LEU A 325 -1.85 9.11 16.26
N LEU A 326 -1.83 9.77 17.43
CA LEU A 326 -2.92 9.71 18.41
C LEU A 326 -4.20 10.34 17.86
N VAL A 327 -4.09 11.48 17.20
CA VAL A 327 -5.23 12.15 16.54
C VAL A 327 -5.78 11.29 15.41
N PHE A 328 -4.92 10.80 14.52
CA PHE A 328 -5.27 9.89 13.43
C PHE A 328 -6.02 8.64 13.94
N SER A 329 -5.46 7.96 14.93
CA SER A 329 -6.04 6.75 15.53
C SER A 329 -7.39 7.06 16.19
N THR A 330 -7.47 8.16 16.95
CA THR A 330 -8.72 8.57 17.62
C THR A 330 -9.83 8.92 16.64
N ILE A 331 -9.51 9.67 15.58
CA ILE A 331 -10.46 10.00 14.50
C ILE A 331 -10.92 8.71 13.83
N THR A 332 -9.99 7.81 13.47
CA THR A 332 -10.32 6.54 12.84
C THR A 332 -11.27 5.72 13.71
N ILE A 333 -10.98 5.54 15.00
CA ILE A 333 -11.85 4.85 15.96
C ILE A 333 -13.26 5.46 16.01
N LYS A 334 -13.37 6.80 16.03
CA LYS A 334 -14.66 7.49 16.04
C LYS A 334 -15.44 7.23 14.76
N LEU A 335 -14.79 7.34 13.59
CA LEU A 335 -15.41 7.13 12.29
C LEU A 335 -15.83 5.68 12.08
N THR A 336 -15.04 4.71 12.55
CA THR A 336 -15.26 3.28 12.33
C THR A 336 -16.01 2.60 13.47
N LYS A 337 -16.61 3.38 14.39
CA LYS A 337 -17.37 2.85 15.52
C LYS A 337 -18.55 1.99 15.04
N ILE A 338 -18.57 0.74 15.48
CA ILE A 338 -19.66 -0.21 15.25
C ILE A 338 -20.83 0.16 16.17
N LYS A 339 -22.04 0.23 15.62
CA LYS A 339 -23.27 0.54 16.38
C LYS A 339 -24.24 -0.63 16.27
N ASN A 340 -24.67 -1.17 17.40
CA ASN A 340 -25.62 -2.30 17.46
C ASN A 340 -25.17 -3.51 16.62
N GLY A 341 -23.86 -3.82 16.60
CA GLY A 341 -23.29 -4.89 15.77
C GLY A 341 -23.21 -4.57 14.27
N LEU A 342 -23.70 -3.42 13.82
CA LEU A 342 -23.70 -3.03 12.41
C LEU A 342 -22.49 -2.15 12.09
N ILE A 343 -21.79 -2.51 11.02
CA ILE A 343 -20.76 -1.69 10.38
C ILE A 343 -21.18 -1.35 8.95
N THR A 344 -20.91 -0.14 8.51
CA THR A 344 -21.22 0.31 7.14
C THR A 344 -20.02 0.10 6.21
N PHE A 345 -20.27 0.03 4.90
CA PHE A 345 -19.20 -0.13 3.92
C PHE A 345 -18.16 1.01 3.93
N PRO A 346 -18.51 2.30 4.07
CA PRO A 346 -17.52 3.37 4.26
C PRO A 346 -16.60 3.18 5.46
N GLN A 347 -17.13 2.64 6.57
CA GLN A 347 -16.33 2.36 7.77
C GLN A 347 -15.32 1.25 7.52
N ILE A 348 -15.69 0.22 6.76
CA ILE A 348 -14.75 -0.84 6.33
C ILE A 348 -13.66 -0.26 5.43
N ILE A 349 -13.99 0.62 4.48
CA ILE A 349 -12.97 1.27 3.63
C ILE A 349 -11.96 2.04 4.49
N ILE A 350 -12.41 2.83 5.47
CA ILE A 350 -11.54 3.57 6.38
C ILE A 350 -10.63 2.61 7.17
N LEU A 351 -11.16 1.49 7.67
CA LEU A 351 -10.34 0.46 8.33
C LEU A 351 -9.30 -0.16 7.39
N CYS A 352 -9.67 -0.47 6.14
CA CYS A 352 -8.75 -0.98 5.12
C CYS A 352 -7.63 0.03 4.85
N LEU A 353 -7.94 1.31 4.68
CA LEU A 353 -6.94 2.37 4.48
C LEU A 353 -5.99 2.52 5.68
N CYS A 354 -6.52 2.45 6.91
CA CYS A 354 -5.72 2.43 8.13
C CYS A 354 -4.79 1.22 8.19
N ALA A 355 -5.32 0.03 7.88
CA ALA A 355 -4.55 -1.21 7.88
C ALA A 355 -3.47 -1.23 6.79
N ARG A 356 -3.72 -0.59 5.64
CA ARG A 356 -2.73 -0.42 4.55
C ARG A 356 -1.46 0.25 5.03
N VAL A 357 -1.57 1.29 5.87
CA VAL A 357 -0.41 2.00 6.43
C VAL A 357 0.44 1.06 7.31
N LEU A 358 -0.20 0.14 8.02
CA LEU A 358 0.47 -0.81 8.93
C LEU A 358 1.13 -1.99 8.21
N VAL A 359 0.59 -2.42 7.06
CA VAL A 359 1.13 -3.55 6.28
C VAL A 359 2.10 -3.10 5.19
N ILE A 360 2.52 -1.84 5.24
CA ILE A 360 3.58 -1.26 4.40
C ILE A 360 4.47 -0.41 5.33
N PRO A 361 5.09 -1.01 6.37
CA PRO A 361 5.74 -0.29 7.45
C PRO A 361 7.03 0.37 6.98
N THR A 362 7.63 -0.10 5.89
CA THR A 362 8.95 0.32 5.41
C THR A 362 8.92 1.72 4.79
N PHE A 363 7.79 2.18 4.24
CA PHE A 363 7.65 3.51 3.65
C PHE A 363 6.22 4.05 3.71
N TYR A 364 6.06 5.37 3.72
CA TYR A 364 4.74 5.98 3.69
C TYR A 364 4.13 5.93 2.28
N THR A 365 2.91 5.41 2.19
CA THR A 365 2.23 5.17 0.91
C THR A 365 1.54 6.40 0.31
N TYR A 366 1.53 7.53 1.03
CA TYR A 366 0.83 8.75 0.68
C TYR A 366 1.74 9.99 0.62
N THR A 367 3.03 9.82 0.29
CA THR A 367 4.00 10.91 0.17
C THR A 367 3.91 11.69 -1.14
N SER A 368 3.25 11.16 -2.17
CA SER A 368 3.15 11.82 -3.48
C SER A 368 1.79 12.47 -3.69
N LEU A 369 1.77 13.54 -4.49
CA LEU A 369 0.53 14.23 -4.88
C LEU A 369 -0.49 13.27 -5.51
N MET A 370 0.01 12.34 -6.34
CA MET A 370 -0.84 11.33 -6.97
C MET A 370 -1.48 10.40 -5.93
N ALA A 371 -0.71 9.91 -4.96
CA ALA A 371 -1.23 9.00 -3.94
C ALA A 371 -2.26 9.69 -3.03
N GLN A 372 -2.04 10.96 -2.68
CA GLN A 372 -3.01 11.75 -1.90
C GLN A 372 -4.26 12.09 -2.71
N THR A 373 -4.13 12.36 -4.02
CA THR A 373 -5.28 12.52 -4.92
C THR A 373 -6.11 11.23 -4.97
N ASN A 374 -5.48 10.06 -5.12
CA ASN A 374 -6.19 8.77 -5.09
C ASN A 374 -6.90 8.55 -3.76
N LEU A 375 -6.26 8.90 -2.63
CA LEU A 375 -6.88 8.85 -1.31
C LEU A 375 -8.11 9.75 -1.21
N LEU A 376 -8.03 10.98 -1.74
CA LEU A 376 -9.18 11.90 -1.79
C LEU A 376 -10.34 11.31 -2.59
N CYS A 377 -10.08 10.75 -3.78
CA CYS A 377 -11.12 10.08 -4.58
C CYS A 377 -11.85 8.98 -3.78
N VAL A 378 -11.12 8.23 -2.97
CA VAL A 378 -11.67 7.16 -2.13
C VAL A 378 -12.50 7.70 -0.97
N LEU A 379 -12.07 8.80 -0.36
CA LEU A 379 -12.82 9.49 0.69
C LEU A 379 -14.11 10.11 0.13
N CYS A 380 -14.05 10.74 -1.05
CA CYS A 380 -15.23 11.24 -1.76
C CYS A 380 -16.23 10.13 -2.09
N PHE A 381 -15.75 9.00 -2.62
CA PHE A 381 -16.58 7.81 -2.86
C PHE A 381 -17.26 7.32 -1.57
N SER A 382 -16.51 7.23 -0.48
CA SER A 382 -17.02 6.82 0.83
C SER A 382 -18.09 7.78 1.35
N MET A 383 -17.90 9.09 1.16
CA MET A 383 -18.87 10.13 1.50
C MET A 383 -20.16 9.99 0.69
N VAL A 384 -20.07 9.78 -0.63
CA VAL A 384 -21.24 9.57 -1.49
C VAL A 384 -22.07 8.37 -1.02
N ILE A 385 -21.43 7.26 -0.64
CA ILE A 385 -22.14 6.09 -0.09
C ILE A 385 -22.79 6.43 1.26
N TYR A 386 -22.08 7.13 2.13
CA TYR A 386 -22.59 7.53 3.43
C TYR A 386 -23.84 8.43 3.33
N LEU A 387 -23.88 9.32 2.33
CA LEU A 387 -25.02 10.20 2.06
C LEU A 387 -26.22 9.46 1.44
N LYS A 388 -26.02 8.31 0.80
CA LYS A 388 -27.09 7.48 0.19
C LYS A 388 -27.84 6.58 1.19
N LYS A 389 -27.86 6.94 2.48
CA LYS A 389 -28.60 6.20 3.51
C LYS A 389 -30.09 6.10 3.18
#